data_AF-A0A087SQM2-F1
#
_entry.id   AF-A0A087SQM2-F1
#
_cell.length_a   1.000
_cell.length_b   1.000
_cell.length_c   1.000
_cell.angle_alpha   90.00
_cell.angle_beta   90.00
_cell.angle_gamma   90.00
#
_symmetry.space_group_name_H-M   'P 1'
#
loop_
_entity.id
_entity.type
_entity.pdbx_description
1 polymer ?
#
loop_
_entity_poly.entity_id
_entity_poly.type
_entity_poly.pdbx_seq_one_letter_code
_entity_poly.pdbx_strand_id
1 'polypeptide(L)'
;MSLQLLRKLGEAALKPQNVGGVWHKAQISAKNVAKLRREALLATGKWEFEPEPKEEKPRKPNKGHKHDRQKPARMRVIAENLAGMDERIEKHRAAKREIKASLIDRLTMTPKQLRQKAKSG
;
A
#
# COMPACT_ATOMS: atom_id res chain seq x y z
N MET A 1 -22.45 19.33 34.33
CA MET A 1 -22.52 17.88 34.62
C MET A 1 -21.15 17.20 34.69
N SER A 2 -20.26 17.32 33.69
CA SER A 2 -18.96 16.61 33.68
C SER A 2 -18.05 16.94 34.88
N LEU A 3 -17.98 18.21 35.29
CA LEU A 3 -17.20 18.63 36.46
C LEU A 3 -17.77 18.10 37.78
N GLN A 4 -19.10 17.98 37.88
CA GLN A 4 -19.76 17.37 39.05
C GLN A 4 -19.48 15.85 39.12
N LEU A 5 -19.51 15.17 37.97
CA LEU A 5 -19.15 13.75 37.88
C LEU A 5 -17.68 13.52 38.25
N LEU A 6 -16.78 14.39 37.80
CA LEU A 6 -15.36 14.32 38.15
C LEU A 6 -15.15 14.52 39.66
N ARG A 7 -15.86 15.45 40.30
CA ARG A 7 -15.79 15.65 41.75
C ARG A 7 -16.34 14.46 42.55
N LYS A 8 -17.38 13.81 42.06
CA LYS A 8 -18.06 12.70 42.76
C LYS A 8 -17.32 11.38 42.64
N LEU A 9 -16.84 11.06 41.44
CA LEU A 9 -16.27 9.75 41.11
C LEU A 9 -14.74 9.81 40.97
N GLY A 10 -14.13 11.00 41.00
CA GLY A 10 -12.70 11.18 40.88
C GLY A 10 -12.14 10.56 39.60
N GLU A 11 -11.01 9.88 39.74
CA GLU A 11 -10.31 9.21 38.65
C GLU A 11 -11.15 8.09 37.99
N ALA A 12 -12.06 7.46 38.74
CA ALA A 12 -12.91 6.39 38.23
C ALA A 12 -13.90 6.88 37.15
N ALA A 13 -14.17 8.18 37.08
CA ALA A 13 -14.98 8.79 36.00
C ALA A 13 -14.26 8.82 34.65
N LEU A 14 -12.92 8.79 34.68
CA LEU A 14 -12.03 8.99 33.53
C LEU A 14 -11.61 7.68 32.87
N LYS A 15 -11.59 6.57 33.63
CA LYS A 15 -11.17 5.25 33.15
C LYS A 15 -12.37 4.37 32.78
N PRO A 16 -12.27 3.54 31.73
CA PRO A 16 -13.25 2.49 31.49
C PRO A 16 -13.20 1.45 32.61
N GLN A 17 -14.34 0.83 32.90
CA GLN A 17 -14.49 -0.14 33.98
C GLN A 17 -14.92 -1.49 33.41
N ASN A 18 -14.32 -2.57 33.90
CA ASN A 18 -14.75 -3.92 33.58
C ASN A 18 -15.72 -4.41 34.67
N VAL A 19 -16.96 -4.68 34.29
CA VAL A 19 -17.99 -5.20 35.19
C VAL A 19 -18.50 -6.51 34.60
N GLY A 20 -18.24 -7.62 35.30
CA GLY A 20 -18.72 -8.94 34.87
C GLY A 20 -18.21 -9.41 33.50
N GLY A 21 -16.99 -9.01 33.11
CA GLY A 21 -16.41 -9.36 31.80
C GLY A 21 -16.80 -8.44 30.66
N VAL A 22 -17.66 -7.44 30.93
CA VAL A 22 -18.05 -6.41 29.96
C VAL A 22 -17.34 -5.10 30.28
N TRP A 23 -16.66 -4.55 29.28
CA TRP A 23 -16.02 -3.25 29.39
C TRP A 23 -17.00 -2.11 29.17
N HIS A 24 -17.29 -1.36 30.23
CA HIS A 24 -18.05 -0.14 30.17
C HIS A 24 -17.16 1.05 29.85
N LYS A 25 -17.67 1.96 29.01
CA LYS A 25 -17.03 3.24 28.70
C LYS A 25 -16.87 4.09 29.96
N ALA A 26 -15.88 4.99 29.94
CA ALA A 26 -15.73 6.02 30.97
C ALA A 26 -17.00 6.88 31.06
N GLN A 27 -17.30 7.37 32.27
CA GLN A 27 -18.48 8.19 32.54
C GLN A 27 -18.39 9.57 31.87
N ILE A 28 -17.16 10.08 31.68
CA ILE A 28 -16.90 11.34 30.99
C ILE A 28 -16.22 11.03 29.64
N SER A 29 -16.72 11.63 28.56
CA SER A 29 -16.11 11.50 27.23
C SER A 29 -14.73 12.16 27.18
N ALA A 30 -13.81 11.59 26.39
CA ALA A 30 -12.45 12.11 26.24
C ALA A 30 -12.41 13.59 25.83
N LYS A 31 -13.35 14.05 24.99
CA LYS A 31 -13.50 15.46 24.61
C LYS A 31 -13.78 16.36 25.81
N ASN A 32 -14.70 15.94 26.68
CA ASN A 32 -15.05 16.69 27.89
C ASN A 32 -13.92 16.66 28.91
N VAL A 33 -13.19 15.54 29.02
CA VAL A 33 -11.97 15.45 29.84
C VAL A 33 -10.91 16.45 29.34
N ALA A 34 -10.65 16.51 28.04
CA ALA A 34 -9.69 17.45 27.47
C ALA A 34 -10.10 18.92 27.71
N LYS A 35 -11.40 19.23 27.68
CA LYS A 35 -11.92 20.55 28.04
C LYS A 35 -11.66 20.87 29.52
N LEU A 36 -12.01 19.95 30.42
CA LEU A 36 -11.77 20.10 31.86
C LEU A 36 -10.27 20.22 32.19
N ARG A 37 -9.42 19.42 31.53
CA ARG A 37 -7.96 19.51 31.66
C ARG A 37 -7.45 20.88 31.23
N ARG A 38 -7.92 21.40 30.11
CA ARG A 38 -7.56 22.75 29.65
C ARG A 38 -7.98 23.82 30.67
N GLU A 39 -9.21 23.76 31.17
CA GLU A 39 -9.74 24.69 32.17
C GLU A 39 -8.94 24.63 33.48
N ALA A 40 -8.63 23.43 33.98
CA ALA A 40 -7.84 23.23 35.19
C ALA A 40 -6.39 23.70 35.05
N LEU A 41 -5.75 23.41 33.91
CA LEU A 41 -4.41 23.90 33.61
C LEU A 41 -4.38 25.44 33.52
N LEU A 42 -5.41 26.08 32.98
CA LEU A 42 -5.49 27.55 32.94
C LEU A 42 -5.70 28.16 34.34
N ALA A 43 -6.51 27.52 35.18
CA ALA A 43 -6.86 28.06 36.50
C ALA A 43 -5.78 27.81 37.56
N THR A 44 -5.17 26.62 37.57
CA THR A 44 -4.31 26.15 38.67
C THR A 44 -2.92 25.71 38.19
N GLY A 45 -2.67 25.70 36.88
CA GLY A 45 -1.41 25.21 36.30
C GLY A 45 -1.21 23.70 36.40
N LYS A 46 -2.15 22.95 37.01
CA LYS A 46 -1.98 21.52 37.30
C LYS A 46 -3.23 20.72 36.95
N TRP A 47 -3.01 19.50 36.47
CA TRP A 47 -4.04 18.49 36.28
C TRP A 47 -3.69 17.28 37.15
N GLU A 48 -4.57 16.94 38.10
CA GLU A 48 -4.30 15.91 39.11
C GLU A 48 -4.33 14.48 38.55
N PHE A 49 -4.97 14.27 37.40
CA PHE A 49 -5.15 12.96 36.77
C PHE A 49 -4.28 12.80 35.51
N GLU A 50 -3.06 13.32 35.54
CA GLU A 50 -2.13 13.22 34.42
C GLU A 50 -1.67 11.76 34.26
N PRO A 51 -1.83 11.13 33.08
CA PRO A 51 -1.29 9.80 32.85
C PRO A 51 0.23 9.82 32.84
N GLU A 52 0.84 8.71 33.23
CA GLU A 52 2.29 8.54 33.12
C GLU A 52 2.76 8.73 31.67
N PRO A 53 3.87 9.47 31.44
CA PRO A 53 4.39 9.66 30.10
C PRO A 53 4.83 8.30 29.53
N LYS A 54 4.33 7.98 28.34
CA LYS A 54 4.76 6.78 27.61
C LYS A 54 6.13 7.04 27.00
N GLU A 55 7.02 6.07 27.13
CA GLU A 55 8.30 6.08 26.41
C GLU A 55 8.06 6.21 24.90
N GLU A 56 8.75 7.17 24.28
CA GLU A 56 8.68 7.37 22.83
C GLU A 56 9.35 6.20 22.12
N LYS A 57 8.56 5.35 21.46
CA LYS A 57 9.10 4.30 20.61
C LYS A 57 9.72 4.93 19.36
N PRO A 58 10.90 4.47 18.91
CA PRO A 58 11.49 4.97 17.67
C PRO A 58 10.53 4.73 16.51
N ARG A 59 10.46 5.71 15.60
CA ARG A 59 9.63 5.59 14.39
C ARG A 59 10.16 4.43 13.56
N LYS A 60 9.25 3.58 13.08
CA LYS A 60 9.61 2.51 12.15
C LYS A 60 10.14 3.10 10.84
N PRO A 61 11.10 2.46 10.17
CA PRO A 61 11.56 2.91 8.86
C PRO A 61 10.41 2.89 7.84
N ASN A 62 10.45 3.83 6.90
CA ASN A 62 9.46 3.92 5.84
C ASN A 62 9.53 2.71 4.90
N LYS A 63 8.38 2.24 4.41
CA LYS A 63 8.24 1.06 3.53
C LYS A 63 8.91 1.20 2.15
N GLY A 64 9.31 2.42 1.77
CA GLY A 64 9.77 2.78 0.42
C GLY A 64 8.66 2.77 -0.64
N HIS A 65 8.88 3.46 -1.76
CA HIS A 65 7.92 3.48 -2.86
C HIS A 65 7.86 2.12 -3.60
N LYS A 66 6.74 1.85 -4.25
CA LYS A 66 6.53 0.61 -5.02
C LYS A 66 7.59 0.44 -6.11
N HIS A 67 7.92 1.52 -6.83
CA HIS A 67 8.85 1.47 -7.95
C HIS A 67 10.29 1.17 -7.50
N ASP A 68 10.71 1.65 -6.33
CA ASP A 68 12.03 1.33 -5.75
C ASP A 68 12.12 -0.14 -5.38
N ARG A 69 11.09 -0.64 -4.68
CA ARG A 69 11.01 -2.05 -4.28
C ARG A 69 11.03 -3.00 -5.49
N GLN A 70 10.41 -2.58 -6.60
CA GLN A 70 10.31 -3.38 -7.83
C GLN A 70 11.47 -3.16 -8.80
N LYS A 71 12.30 -2.12 -8.61
CA LYS A 71 13.48 -1.83 -9.44
C LYS A 71 14.39 -3.05 -9.61
N PRO A 72 14.81 -3.80 -8.57
CA PRO A 72 15.70 -4.95 -8.75
C PRO A 72 15.07 -6.05 -9.60
N ALA A 73 13.78 -6.35 -9.40
CA ALA A 73 13.07 -7.34 -10.21
C ALA A 73 12.97 -6.89 -11.68
N ARG A 74 12.68 -5.61 -11.93
CA ARG A 74 12.66 -5.04 -13.29
C ARG A 74 14.02 -5.13 -13.98
N MET A 75 15.11 -4.86 -13.26
CA MET A 75 16.46 -4.96 -13.81
C MET A 75 16.82 -6.41 -14.21
N ARG A 76 16.40 -7.41 -13.43
CA ARG A 76 16.59 -8.84 -13.79
C ARG A 76 15.87 -9.21 -15.09
N VAL A 77 14.60 -8.83 -15.20
CA VAL A 77 13.82 -9.07 -16.42
C VAL A 77 14.43 -8.36 -17.64
N ILE A 78 14.97 -7.16 -17.47
CA ILE A 78 15.66 -6.45 -18.56
C ILE A 78 16.91 -7.23 -18.98
N ALA A 79 17.72 -7.71 -18.04
CA ALA A 79 18.92 -8.49 -18.34
C ALA A 79 18.60 -9.80 -19.07
N GLU A 80 17.59 -10.54 -18.63
CA GLU A 80 17.11 -11.75 -19.30
C GLU A 80 16.64 -11.49 -20.73
N ASN A 81 15.90 -10.39 -20.94
CA ASN A 81 15.43 -10.00 -22.26
C ASN A 81 16.56 -9.59 -23.21
N LEU A 82 17.62 -8.95 -22.69
CA LEU A 82 18.80 -8.58 -23.45
C LEU A 82 19.64 -9.80 -23.84
N ALA A 83 19.77 -10.78 -22.94
CA ALA A 83 20.50 -12.02 -23.23
C ALA A 83 19.85 -12.82 -24.38
N GLY A 84 18.52 -12.87 -24.45
CA GLY A 84 17.78 -13.54 -25.54
C GLY A 84 17.52 -12.67 -26.77
N MET A 85 18.16 -11.51 -26.90
CA MET A 85 17.82 -10.52 -27.93
C MET A 85 18.22 -10.98 -29.34
N ASP A 86 19.40 -11.59 -29.50
CA ASP A 86 19.92 -11.98 -30.81
C ASP A 86 19.06 -13.07 -31.46
N GLU A 87 18.69 -14.11 -30.70
CA GLU A 87 17.77 -15.15 -31.18
C GLU A 87 16.41 -14.59 -31.59
N ARG A 88 15.88 -13.61 -30.84
CA ARG A 88 14.62 -12.94 -31.18
C ARG A 88 14.73 -12.14 -32.48
N ILE A 89 15.88 -11.48 -32.70
CA ILE A 89 16.16 -10.75 -33.93
C ILE A 89 16.22 -11.72 -35.13
N GLU A 90 16.92 -12.86 -34.98
CA GLU A 90 17.03 -13.87 -36.02
C GLU A 90 15.68 -14.48 -36.38
N LYS A 91 14.89 -14.91 -35.39
CA LYS A 91 13.52 -15.42 -35.59
C LYS A 91 12.65 -14.40 -36.31
N HIS A 92 12.70 -13.12 -35.92
CA HIS A 92 11.94 -12.07 -36.58
C HIS A 92 12.40 -11.81 -38.02
N ARG A 93 13.72 -11.86 -38.29
CA ARG A 93 14.27 -11.72 -39.65
C ARG A 93 13.86 -12.90 -40.54
N ALA A 94 13.92 -14.12 -40.02
CA ALA A 94 13.49 -15.33 -40.73
C ALA A 94 12.00 -15.28 -41.10
N ALA A 95 11.13 -14.97 -40.13
CA ALA A 95 9.69 -14.80 -40.36
C ALA A 95 9.40 -13.74 -41.45
N LYS A 96 10.13 -12.62 -41.47
CA LYS A 96 9.98 -11.61 -42.53
C LYS A 96 10.44 -12.10 -43.91
N ARG A 97 11.44 -12.98 -43.99
CA ARG A 97 11.88 -13.60 -45.25
C ARG A 97 10.83 -14.59 -45.75
N GLU A 98 10.24 -15.39 -44.88
CA GLU A 98 9.16 -16.34 -45.24
C GLU A 98 7.89 -15.62 -45.72
N ILE A 99 7.54 -14.49 -45.09
CA ILE A 99 6.41 -13.64 -45.55
C ILE A 99 6.67 -13.06 -46.95
N LYS A 100 7.94 -12.84 -47.34
CA LYS A 100 8.28 -12.52 -48.73
C LYS A 100 8.13 -13.78 -49.57
N ALA A 101 6.89 -14.07 -49.97
CA ALA A 101 6.52 -15.13 -50.90
C ALA A 101 7.54 -15.27 -52.04
N SER A 102 7.88 -16.52 -52.38
CA SER A 102 8.77 -16.83 -53.51
C SER A 102 8.23 -16.17 -54.79
N LEU A 103 9.10 -15.87 -55.76
CA LEU A 103 8.68 -15.23 -57.02
C LEU A 103 7.56 -16.03 -57.70
N ILE A 104 7.66 -17.36 -57.64
CA ILE A 104 6.66 -18.30 -58.15
C ILE A 104 5.36 -18.19 -57.36
N ASP A 105 5.42 -18.17 -56.03
CA ASP A 105 4.23 -18.03 -55.18
C ASP A 105 3.53 -16.67 -55.40
N ARG A 106 4.27 -15.58 -55.67
CA ARG A 106 3.66 -14.27 -56.00
C ARG A 106 2.98 -14.24 -57.37
N LEU A 107 3.50 -15.01 -58.33
CA LEU A 107 2.96 -15.10 -59.69
C LEU A 107 1.77 -16.07 -59.79
N THR A 108 1.73 -17.09 -58.93
CA THR A 108 0.76 -18.19 -59.02
C THR A 108 -0.33 -18.14 -57.95
N MET A 109 -0.11 -17.44 -56.83
CA MET A 109 -1.07 -17.38 -55.72
C MET A 109 -1.57 -15.96 -55.46
N THR A 110 -2.84 -15.87 -55.06
CA THR A 110 -3.42 -14.61 -54.60
C THR A 110 -2.89 -14.24 -53.20
N PRO A 111 -2.91 -12.94 -52.81
CA PRO A 111 -2.45 -12.51 -51.49
C PRO A 111 -3.13 -13.22 -50.31
N LYS A 112 -4.39 -13.65 -50.47
CA LYS A 112 -5.15 -14.40 -49.45
C LYS A 112 -4.60 -15.82 -49.27
N GLN A 113 -4.28 -16.50 -50.37
CA GLN A 113 -3.70 -17.85 -50.37
C GLN A 113 -2.26 -17.84 -49.80
N LEU A 114 -1.46 -16.81 -50.13
CA LEU A 114 -0.13 -16.62 -49.55
C LEU A 114 -0.15 -16.52 -48.02
N ARG A 115 -1.11 -15.76 -47.47
CA ARG A 115 -1.27 -15.61 -46.01
C ARG A 115 -1.74 -16.90 -45.34
N GLN A 116 -2.56 -17.70 -46.02
CA GLN A 116 -2.99 -19.01 -45.50
C GLN A 116 -1.82 -20.00 -45.47
N LYS A 117 -1.03 -20.08 -46.55
CA LYS A 117 0.18 -20.91 -46.65
C LYS A 117 1.21 -20.55 -45.56
N ALA A 118 1.44 -19.26 -45.33
CA ALA A 118 2.34 -18.76 -44.29
C ALA A 118 1.84 -18.95 -42.84
N LYS A 119 0.57 -19.32 -42.65
CA LYS A 119 -0.04 -19.56 -41.33
C LYS A 119 -0.17 -21.06 -41.01
N SER A 120 -0.02 -21.91 -42.03
CA SER A 120 -0.10 -23.37 -41.93
C SER A 120 1.27 -24.07 -41.86
N GLY A 121 2.35 -23.38 -42.21
CA GLY A 121 3.74 -23.81 -41.98
C GLY A 121 4.30 -23.12 -40.75
#